data_AF-A0A919JJV5-F1
#
_entry.id   AF-A0A919JJV5-F1
#
_cell.length_a   1.000
_cell.length_b   1.000
_cell.length_c   1.000
_cell.angle_alpha   90.00
_cell.angle_beta   90.00
_cell.angle_gamma   90.00
#
_symmetry.space_group_name_H-M   'P 1'
#
loop_
_entity.id
_entity.type
_entity.pdbx_description
1 polymer ?
#
loop_
_entity_poly.entity_id
_entity_poly.type
_entity_poly.pdbx_seq_one_letter_code
_entity_poly.pdbx_strand_id
1 'polypeptide(L)'
;MQDAVRGSPAPSPPVSAAQALDGDPPAGRSDARSPLVTLTSLEPVAVTAVWPTEPHHFTPWLLANGDLLSQVLGLDVELEAREYKVGKFSLDVIGREVATGTPVIIENQYGATDHSHLGQILTYAGGTKPTTIIWVAEQFREEHRAALEWLNTHTDPTIRFFGVRLAAVTLAGAPAGLVAPLLELVVKPNDWEKLAMAATAAGTAETTPTQELYRHFWSEFEVQAKARGWTNASAPATNWWSMPTGVTGATWEVSYAMYGCRSQLYFGHPDPDINSARWQVLRQGSAEIEKEFGDELVFDDLPNNKSCRIEARLLGPKIGERERWPEVLSWMLDTQQRLRAAVATVGGVPAVTAPPTTDDSDAAEV
;
A
#
# COMPACT_ATOMS: atom_id res chain seq x y z
N MET A 1 54.11 23.02 79.09
CA MET A 1 53.34 23.72 80.15
C MET A 1 51.89 23.33 79.95
N GLN A 2 51.42 22.47 80.85
CA GLN A 2 50.05 22.11 81.24
C GLN A 2 49.06 21.47 80.24
N ASP A 3 48.55 20.33 80.73
CA ASP A 3 47.40 19.52 80.35
C ASP A 3 46.04 20.23 80.41
N ALA A 4 45.08 19.73 79.62
CA ALA A 4 43.77 19.17 80.05
C ALA A 4 42.92 18.87 78.77
N VAL A 5 42.54 17.63 78.40
CA VAL A 5 41.53 16.70 79.01
C VAL A 5 40.11 17.31 78.96
N ARG A 6 39.01 16.76 78.41
CA ARG A 6 38.57 15.44 77.87
C ARG A 6 37.21 15.61 77.15
N GLY A 7 36.82 14.64 76.31
CA GLY A 7 35.42 14.40 75.93
C GLY A 7 35.20 13.40 74.77
N SER A 8 35.07 12.10 75.11
CA SER A 8 34.75 10.89 74.28
C SER A 8 33.35 10.93 73.59
N PRO A 9 32.83 9.92 72.82
CA PRO A 9 33.20 8.48 72.62
C PRO A 9 33.17 7.96 71.15
N ALA A 10 34.00 6.99 70.70
CA ALA A 10 33.92 5.51 70.71
C ALA A 10 32.76 4.85 69.92
N PRO A 11 32.89 3.61 69.39
CA PRO A 11 34.02 2.99 68.69
C PRO A 11 33.60 2.21 67.40
N SER A 12 34.53 1.96 66.48
CA SER A 12 34.32 1.10 65.29
C SER A 12 34.86 -0.32 65.50
N PRO A 13 34.20 -1.38 65.00
CA PRO A 13 34.74 -2.73 65.01
C PRO A 13 35.59 -3.05 63.75
N PRO A 14 36.37 -4.15 63.78
CA PRO A 14 37.51 -4.35 62.90
C PRO A 14 37.22 -5.21 61.66
N VAL A 15 38.11 -5.09 60.68
CA VAL A 15 38.24 -5.92 59.48
C VAL A 15 38.90 -7.26 59.84
N SER A 16 38.37 -8.39 59.33
CA SER A 16 39.12 -9.64 59.16
C SER A 16 38.56 -10.48 58.01
N ALA A 17 39.48 -11.08 57.25
CA ALA A 17 39.31 -11.84 56.03
C ALA A 17 38.81 -13.29 56.24
N ALA A 18 38.17 -13.88 55.22
CA ALA A 18 38.47 -15.22 54.67
C ALA A 18 37.51 -15.57 53.51
N GLN A 19 38.03 -16.37 52.57
CA GLN A 19 37.50 -16.72 51.24
C GLN A 19 36.31 -17.70 51.27
N ALA A 20 35.46 -17.66 50.24
CA ALA A 20 34.91 -18.86 49.59
C ALA A 20 34.35 -18.55 48.20
N LEU A 21 34.44 -19.56 47.34
CA LEU A 21 34.13 -19.68 45.91
C LEU A 21 32.64 -19.44 45.60
N ASP A 22 32.34 -18.86 44.43
CA ASP A 22 31.20 -19.17 43.54
C ASP A 22 31.30 -18.21 42.35
N GLY A 23 31.51 -18.67 41.11
CA GLY A 23 30.44 -19.14 40.25
C GLY A 23 30.09 -18.02 39.26
N ASP A 24 30.58 -18.12 38.02
CA ASP A 24 30.28 -17.16 36.94
C ASP A 24 28.77 -16.93 36.81
N PRO A 25 28.28 -15.68 36.75
CA PRO A 25 26.87 -15.43 36.46
C PRO A 25 26.57 -15.79 35.00
N PRO A 26 25.37 -16.32 34.69
CA PRO A 26 25.02 -16.72 33.34
C PRO A 26 25.00 -15.49 32.43
N ALA A 27 25.53 -15.68 31.22
CA ALA A 27 25.56 -14.69 30.16
C ALA A 27 24.21 -13.97 30.05
N GLY A 28 24.23 -12.67 30.38
CA GLY A 28 23.07 -11.80 30.29
C GLY A 28 22.48 -11.89 28.89
N ARG A 29 21.17 -12.15 28.84
CA ARG A 29 20.35 -11.97 27.65
C ARG A 29 20.64 -10.58 27.08
N SER A 30 21.20 -10.56 25.87
CA SER A 30 21.29 -9.36 25.05
C SER A 30 19.87 -8.91 24.72
N ASP A 31 19.30 -8.07 25.58
CA ASP A 31 18.11 -7.28 25.31
C ASP A 31 18.52 -6.14 24.33
N ALA A 32 18.99 -6.53 23.14
CA ALA A 32 19.29 -5.61 22.06
C ALA A 32 17.96 -5.17 21.46
N ARG A 33 17.28 -4.25 22.14
CA ARG A 33 16.21 -3.47 21.52
C ARG A 33 16.86 -2.77 20.33
N SER A 34 16.44 -3.14 19.12
CA SER A 34 16.80 -2.40 17.90
C SER A 34 16.63 -0.91 18.17
N PRO A 35 17.63 -0.06 17.86
CA PRO A 35 17.50 1.37 18.11
C PRO A 35 16.23 1.86 17.41
N LEU A 36 15.37 2.56 18.16
CA LEU A 36 14.16 3.16 17.63
C LEU A 36 14.52 4.00 16.41
N VAL A 37 13.83 3.77 15.29
CA VAL A 37 14.06 4.50 14.04
C VAL A 37 13.80 5.98 14.30
N THR A 38 14.69 6.85 13.78
CA THR A 38 14.51 8.30 13.89
C THR A 38 13.40 8.74 12.95
N LEU A 39 12.33 9.33 13.51
CA LEU A 39 11.27 9.95 12.74
C LEU A 39 11.69 11.36 12.34
N THR A 40 11.40 11.75 11.10
CA THR A 40 11.65 13.09 10.56
C THR A 40 10.41 13.61 9.82
N SER A 41 10.41 14.89 9.47
CA SER A 41 9.29 15.53 8.76
C SER A 41 9.49 15.52 7.25
N LEU A 42 8.38 15.61 6.51
CA LEU A 42 8.39 15.89 5.08
C LEU A 42 8.61 17.40 4.85
N GLU A 43 9.48 17.73 3.90
CA GLU A 43 9.73 19.08 3.43
C GLU A 43 9.32 19.22 1.96
N PRO A 44 8.63 20.31 1.59
CA PRO A 44 8.24 20.53 0.21
C PRO A 44 9.45 20.88 -0.65
N VAL A 45 9.48 20.31 -1.86
CA VAL A 45 10.42 20.64 -2.93
C VAL A 45 9.60 21.26 -4.06
N ALA A 46 10.13 22.33 -4.67
CA ALA A 46 9.48 22.92 -5.83
C ALA A 46 9.39 21.87 -6.96
N VAL A 47 8.22 21.71 -7.57
CA VAL A 47 8.01 20.76 -8.67
C VAL A 47 8.97 21.05 -9.83
N THR A 48 9.24 22.33 -10.10
CA THR A 48 10.21 22.79 -11.10
C THR A 48 11.67 22.44 -10.79
N ALA A 49 12.01 22.11 -9.54
CA ALA A 49 13.34 21.61 -9.20
C ALA A 49 13.51 20.13 -9.55
N VAL A 50 12.41 19.37 -9.65
CA VAL A 50 12.40 17.95 -10.03
C VAL A 50 12.16 17.80 -11.53
N TRP A 51 11.11 18.45 -12.03
CA TRP A 51 10.72 18.46 -13.42
C TRP A 51 10.72 19.92 -13.93
N PRO A 52 11.84 20.39 -14.52
CA PRO A 52 12.00 21.80 -14.91
C PRO A 52 10.89 22.38 -15.78
N THR A 53 10.31 21.56 -16.66
CA THR A 53 9.18 21.97 -17.49
C THR A 53 8.15 20.86 -17.57
N GLU A 54 6.88 21.28 -17.62
CA GLU A 54 5.74 20.38 -17.68
C GLU A 54 5.78 19.46 -18.92
N PRO A 55 5.77 19.96 -20.18
CA PRO A 55 5.67 19.08 -21.35
C PRO A 55 6.90 18.21 -21.64
N HIS A 56 8.09 18.63 -21.18
CA HIS A 56 9.35 17.94 -21.51
C HIS A 56 9.91 17.08 -20.37
N HIS A 57 9.47 17.29 -19.13
CA HIS A 57 9.98 16.55 -17.98
C HIS A 57 8.85 15.87 -17.20
N PHE A 58 7.80 16.60 -16.82
CA PHE A 58 6.72 16.01 -16.03
C PHE A 58 5.85 15.07 -16.86
N THR A 59 5.36 15.49 -18.03
CA THR A 59 4.49 14.64 -18.85
C THR A 59 5.16 13.32 -19.26
N PRO A 60 6.44 13.29 -19.72
CA PRO A 60 7.13 12.02 -19.98
C PRO A 60 7.35 11.17 -18.73
N TRP A 61 7.63 11.81 -17.58
CA TRP A 61 7.74 11.10 -16.31
C TRP A 61 6.41 10.46 -15.91
N LEU A 62 5.30 11.19 -16.01
CA LEU A 62 3.97 10.68 -15.70
C LEU A 62 3.61 9.49 -16.59
N LEU A 63 3.87 9.59 -17.89
CA LEU A 63 3.69 8.50 -18.86
C LEU A 63 4.44 7.22 -18.44
N ALA A 64 5.69 7.36 -18.00
CA ALA A 64 6.52 6.23 -17.55
C ALA A 64 6.15 5.71 -16.15
N ASN A 65 5.35 6.46 -15.37
CA ASN A 65 5.01 6.16 -13.98
C ASN A 65 3.49 6.11 -13.77
N GLY A 66 2.73 5.66 -14.78
CA GLY A 66 1.28 5.53 -14.73
C GLY A 66 0.78 4.71 -13.52
N ASP A 67 1.57 3.73 -13.06
CA ASP A 67 1.26 2.92 -11.87
C ASP A 67 1.02 3.76 -10.59
N LEU A 68 1.74 4.87 -10.42
CA LEU A 68 1.54 5.77 -9.28
C LEU A 68 0.17 6.42 -9.34
N LEU A 69 -0.25 6.82 -10.54
CA LEU A 69 -1.56 7.41 -10.77
C LEU A 69 -2.66 6.35 -10.58
N SER A 70 -2.47 5.15 -11.13
CA SER A 70 -3.40 4.04 -10.98
C SER A 70 -3.71 3.75 -9.51
N GLN A 71 -2.69 3.77 -8.66
CA GLN A 71 -2.86 3.55 -7.22
C GLN A 71 -3.62 4.69 -6.53
N VAL A 72 -3.29 5.95 -6.84
CA VAL A 72 -3.95 7.11 -6.23
C VAL A 72 -5.43 7.17 -6.62
N LEU A 73 -5.73 6.82 -7.86
CA LEU A 73 -7.10 6.72 -8.36
C LEU A 73 -7.80 5.45 -7.87
N GLY A 74 -7.03 4.42 -7.55
CA GLY A 74 -7.47 3.04 -7.33
C GLY A 74 -8.12 2.40 -8.55
N LEU A 75 -7.72 2.84 -9.74
CA LEU A 75 -8.14 2.34 -11.05
C LEU A 75 -6.90 1.98 -11.85
N ASP A 76 -6.86 0.83 -12.50
CA ASP A 76 -5.75 0.49 -13.39
C ASP A 76 -5.87 1.31 -14.68
N VAL A 77 -4.96 2.28 -14.86
CA VAL A 77 -4.85 3.09 -16.07
C VAL A 77 -3.54 2.79 -16.79
N GLU A 78 -3.61 2.70 -18.11
CA GLU A 78 -2.44 2.62 -18.99
C GLU A 78 -2.36 3.88 -19.83
N LEU A 79 -1.23 4.60 -19.73
CA LEU A 79 -1.01 5.85 -20.44
C LEU A 79 -0.31 5.54 -21.77
N GLU A 80 -0.97 5.86 -22.89
CA GLU A 80 -0.57 5.39 -24.22
C GLU A 80 0.30 6.41 -24.96
N ALA A 81 -0.11 7.69 -24.92
CA ALA A 81 0.54 8.73 -25.70
C ALA A 81 0.46 10.09 -25.02
N ARG A 82 1.43 10.94 -25.35
CA ARG A 82 1.44 12.37 -24.98
C ARG A 82 1.15 13.26 -26.18
N GLU A 83 0.74 14.50 -25.91
CA GLU A 83 0.49 15.53 -26.93
C GLU A 83 -0.50 15.06 -28.01
N TYR A 84 -1.55 14.32 -27.61
CA TYR A 84 -2.51 13.71 -28.53
C TYR A 84 -3.33 14.78 -29.25
N LYS A 85 -3.31 14.77 -30.59
CA LYS A 85 -3.98 15.78 -31.40
C LYS A 85 -5.50 15.58 -31.41
N VAL A 86 -6.22 16.59 -30.94
CA VAL A 86 -7.68 16.70 -31.02
C VAL A 86 -8.02 17.89 -31.90
N GLY A 87 -8.14 17.65 -33.21
CA GLY A 87 -8.30 18.70 -34.21
C GLY A 87 -7.08 19.62 -34.26
N LYS A 88 -7.24 20.88 -33.81
CA LYS A 88 -6.15 21.88 -33.75
C LYS A 88 -5.46 21.96 -32.39
N PHE A 89 -5.99 21.26 -31.38
CA PHE A 89 -5.49 21.29 -30.01
C PHE A 89 -4.72 20.00 -29.70
N SER A 90 -3.99 19.99 -28.58
CA SER A 90 -3.16 18.88 -28.15
C SER A 90 -3.44 18.60 -26.69
N LEU A 91 -3.99 17.43 -26.41
CA LEU A 91 -4.23 16.91 -25.06
C LEU A 91 -2.91 16.38 -24.50
N ASP A 92 -2.61 16.66 -23.22
CA ASP A 92 -1.32 16.31 -22.64
C ASP A 92 -1.06 14.81 -22.63
N VAL A 93 -2.00 14.00 -22.11
CA VAL A 93 -1.89 12.54 -22.11
C VAL A 93 -3.23 11.89 -22.42
N ILE A 94 -3.19 10.86 -23.25
CA ILE A 94 -4.29 9.93 -23.48
C ILE A 94 -3.88 8.52 -23.09
N GLY A 95 -4.84 7.74 -22.61
CA GLY A 95 -4.65 6.37 -22.21
C GLY A 95 -5.96 5.60 -22.20
N ARG A 96 -5.97 4.47 -21.49
CA ARG A 96 -7.14 3.62 -21.29
C ARG A 96 -7.24 3.11 -19.87
N GLU A 97 -8.48 2.89 -19.43
CA GLU A 97 -8.76 2.09 -18.25
C GLU A 97 -8.57 0.61 -18.62
N VAL A 98 -7.71 -0.09 -17.90
CA VAL A 98 -7.28 -1.47 -18.20
C VAL A 98 -8.44 -2.45 -18.11
N ALA A 99 -9.36 -2.26 -17.16
CA ALA A 99 -10.48 -3.16 -16.94
C ALA A 99 -11.56 -3.09 -18.05
N THR A 100 -11.75 -1.91 -18.66
CA THR A 100 -12.87 -1.64 -19.57
C THR A 100 -12.41 -1.30 -21.00
N GLY A 101 -11.13 -1.04 -21.21
CA GLY A 101 -10.57 -0.54 -22.47
C GLY A 101 -11.03 0.88 -22.84
N THR A 102 -11.76 1.55 -21.95
CA THR A 102 -12.36 2.87 -22.23
C THR A 102 -11.35 4.00 -22.14
N PRO A 103 -11.51 5.10 -22.90
CA PRO A 103 -10.48 6.14 -22.96
C PRO A 103 -10.34 6.91 -21.64
N VAL A 104 -9.09 7.17 -21.27
CA VAL A 104 -8.66 8.03 -20.18
C VAL A 104 -7.97 9.26 -20.79
N ILE A 105 -8.28 10.45 -20.29
CA ILE A 105 -7.52 11.66 -20.63
C ILE A 105 -6.95 12.30 -19.37
N ILE A 106 -5.78 12.91 -19.51
CA ILE A 106 -5.13 13.68 -18.45
C ILE A 106 -4.73 15.04 -19.00
N GLU A 107 -5.10 16.09 -18.27
CA GLU A 107 -4.53 17.43 -18.40
C GLU A 107 -3.65 17.70 -17.18
N ASN A 108 -2.41 18.10 -17.40
CA ASN A 108 -1.48 18.47 -16.33
C ASN A 108 -1.23 19.97 -16.33
N GLN A 109 -1.05 20.55 -15.14
CA GLN A 109 -0.86 21.98 -14.98
C GLN A 109 0.10 22.29 -13.83
N TYR A 110 1.15 23.06 -14.10
CA TYR A 110 1.95 23.70 -13.05
C TYR A 110 1.21 24.88 -12.42
N GLY A 111 1.43 25.06 -11.12
CA GLY A 111 0.76 26.09 -10.32
C GLY A 111 -0.70 25.78 -9.98
N ALA A 112 -1.47 26.85 -9.76
CA ALA A 112 -2.86 26.77 -9.36
C ALA A 112 -3.79 26.59 -10.57
N THR A 113 -4.74 25.67 -10.45
CA THR A 113 -5.76 25.42 -11.48
C THR A 113 -6.42 26.69 -12.00
N ASP A 114 -6.71 26.74 -13.30
CA ASP A 114 -7.37 27.88 -13.95
C ASP A 114 -8.50 27.46 -14.90
N HIS A 115 -9.28 28.46 -15.33
CA HIS A 115 -10.42 28.26 -16.22
C HIS A 115 -10.01 27.83 -17.64
N SER A 116 -8.78 28.15 -18.08
CA SER A 116 -8.30 27.79 -19.41
C SER A 116 -8.12 26.27 -19.50
N HIS A 117 -7.46 25.68 -18.50
CA HIS A 117 -7.27 24.24 -18.43
C HIS A 117 -8.59 23.49 -18.18
N LEU A 118 -9.48 24.03 -17.34
CA LEU A 118 -10.83 23.45 -17.21
C LEU A 118 -11.58 23.46 -18.55
N GLY A 119 -11.51 24.56 -19.31
CA GLY A 119 -12.10 24.65 -20.64
C GLY A 119 -11.48 23.67 -21.65
N GLN A 120 -10.15 23.49 -21.60
CA GLN A 120 -9.42 22.50 -22.40
C GLN A 120 -9.89 21.09 -22.08
N ILE A 121 -9.94 20.70 -20.80
CA ILE A 121 -10.44 19.40 -20.33
C ILE A 121 -11.82 19.09 -20.92
N LEU A 122 -12.77 20.02 -20.81
CA LEU A 122 -14.13 19.84 -21.33
C LEU A 122 -14.15 19.74 -22.86
N THR A 123 -13.32 20.53 -23.55
CA THR A 123 -13.19 20.49 -25.00
C THR A 123 -12.63 19.16 -25.48
N TYR A 124 -11.59 18.64 -24.80
CA TYR A 124 -11.00 17.34 -25.08
C TYR A 124 -11.97 16.20 -24.81
N ALA A 125 -12.69 16.24 -23.69
CA ALA A 125 -13.70 15.25 -23.38
C ALA A 125 -14.77 15.15 -24.50
N GLY A 126 -15.20 16.28 -25.06
CA GLY A 126 -16.13 16.30 -26.20
C GLY A 126 -15.57 15.68 -27.48
N GLY A 127 -14.25 15.76 -27.69
CA GLY A 127 -13.56 15.24 -28.88
C GLY A 127 -13.12 13.78 -28.79
N THR A 128 -12.74 13.31 -27.60
CA THR A 128 -12.17 11.96 -27.38
C THR A 128 -13.15 11.00 -26.71
N LYS A 129 -14.27 11.48 -26.18
CA LYS A 129 -15.32 10.70 -25.49
C LYS A 129 -14.76 9.77 -24.40
N PRO A 130 -13.96 10.28 -23.45
CA PRO A 130 -13.41 9.48 -22.37
C PRO A 130 -14.48 9.17 -21.31
N THR A 131 -14.28 8.08 -20.60
CA THR A 131 -15.02 7.75 -19.37
C THR A 131 -14.29 8.26 -18.14
N THR A 132 -12.98 8.50 -18.25
CA THR A 132 -12.12 8.92 -17.14
C THR A 132 -11.34 10.16 -17.53
N ILE A 133 -11.48 11.22 -16.75
CA ILE A 133 -10.88 12.52 -16.95
C ILE A 133 -10.10 12.88 -15.70
N ILE A 134 -8.81 13.16 -15.84
CA ILE A 134 -7.93 13.43 -14.70
C ILE A 134 -7.29 14.80 -14.91
N TRP A 135 -7.44 15.69 -13.94
CA TRP A 135 -6.72 16.95 -13.88
C TRP A 135 -5.62 16.82 -12.83
N VAL A 136 -4.37 17.02 -13.24
CA VAL A 136 -3.21 17.03 -12.33
C VAL A 136 -2.71 18.45 -12.17
N ALA A 137 -2.62 18.97 -10.94
CA ALA A 137 -2.10 20.32 -10.70
C ALA A 137 -1.38 20.47 -9.35
N GLU A 138 -0.48 21.44 -9.22
CA GLU A 138 0.20 21.70 -7.93
C GLU A 138 -0.77 22.18 -6.84
N GLN A 139 -1.75 22.98 -7.24
CA GLN A 139 -2.75 23.55 -6.32
C GLN A 139 -4.12 23.57 -6.98
N PHE A 140 -5.12 23.03 -6.28
CA PHE A 140 -6.51 23.09 -6.70
C PHE A 140 -7.23 24.24 -6.01
N ARG A 141 -7.70 25.22 -6.78
CA ARG A 141 -8.66 26.21 -6.29
C ARG A 141 -9.96 25.54 -5.90
N GLU A 142 -10.60 26.07 -4.86
CA GLU A 142 -11.84 25.50 -4.33
C GLU A 142 -12.97 25.52 -5.37
N GLU A 143 -13.03 26.57 -6.19
CA GLU A 143 -14.02 26.71 -7.25
C GLU A 143 -13.88 25.62 -8.32
N HIS A 144 -12.64 25.20 -8.62
CA HIS A 144 -12.40 24.11 -9.57
C HIS A 144 -12.66 22.74 -8.95
N ARG A 145 -12.39 22.55 -7.65
CA ARG A 145 -12.82 21.34 -6.95
C ARG A 145 -14.33 21.17 -7.01
N ALA A 146 -15.06 22.22 -6.61
CA ALA A 146 -16.51 22.26 -6.67
C ALA A 146 -17.05 22.06 -8.10
N ALA A 147 -16.36 22.58 -9.13
CA ALA A 147 -16.73 22.35 -10.52
C ALA A 147 -16.60 20.87 -10.93
N LEU A 148 -15.49 20.21 -10.58
CA LEU A 148 -15.30 18.78 -10.85
C LEU A 148 -16.30 17.91 -10.08
N GLU A 149 -16.62 18.26 -8.83
CA GLU A 149 -17.65 17.58 -8.04
C GLU A 149 -19.06 17.76 -8.63
N TRP A 150 -19.37 18.98 -9.07
CA TRP A 150 -20.62 19.28 -9.76
C TRP A 150 -20.75 18.45 -11.04
N LEU A 151 -19.68 18.35 -11.84
CA LEU A 151 -19.63 17.51 -13.03
C LEU A 151 -19.88 16.04 -12.68
N ASN A 152 -19.17 15.48 -11.70
CA ASN A 152 -19.38 14.10 -11.22
C ASN A 152 -20.82 13.82 -10.75
N THR A 153 -21.56 14.85 -10.34
CA THR A 153 -22.95 14.74 -9.88
C THR A 153 -23.96 14.87 -11.02
N HIS A 154 -23.63 15.61 -12.08
CA HIS A 154 -24.60 16.03 -13.11
C HIS A 154 -24.29 15.51 -14.53
N THR A 155 -23.20 14.77 -14.72
CA THR A 155 -22.92 14.07 -15.98
C THR A 155 -23.37 12.61 -15.94
N ASP A 156 -23.25 11.92 -17.08
CA ASP A 156 -23.47 10.48 -17.14
C ASP A 156 -22.64 9.76 -16.05
N PRO A 157 -23.21 8.83 -15.27
CA PRO A 157 -22.50 8.13 -14.19
C PRO A 157 -21.26 7.34 -14.63
N THR A 158 -21.14 7.05 -15.93
CA THR A 158 -19.96 6.39 -16.51
C THR A 158 -18.79 7.35 -16.74
N ILE A 159 -19.05 8.67 -16.76
CA ILE A 159 -18.04 9.72 -16.90
C ILE A 159 -17.58 10.15 -15.51
N ARG A 160 -16.25 10.14 -15.32
CA ARG A 160 -15.62 10.31 -14.02
C ARG A 160 -14.54 11.37 -14.11
N PHE A 161 -14.66 12.40 -13.29
CA PHE A 161 -13.67 13.46 -13.14
C PHE A 161 -12.87 13.25 -11.85
N PHE A 162 -11.56 13.33 -11.98
CA PHE A 162 -10.61 13.25 -10.88
C PHE A 162 -9.75 14.51 -10.83
N GLY A 163 -9.52 15.00 -9.61
CA GLY A 163 -8.52 16.02 -9.34
C GLY A 163 -7.38 15.38 -8.56
N VAL A 164 -6.15 15.55 -9.02
CA VAL A 164 -4.95 15.00 -8.39
C VAL A 164 -3.96 16.12 -8.12
N ARG A 165 -3.65 16.38 -6.85
CA ARG A 165 -2.63 17.34 -6.47
C ARG A 165 -1.24 16.74 -6.68
N LEU A 166 -0.38 17.46 -7.38
CA LEU A 166 1.03 17.15 -7.56
C LEU A 166 1.87 17.90 -6.53
N ALA A 167 2.78 17.19 -5.88
CA ALA A 167 3.85 17.78 -5.09
C ALA A 167 5.14 16.97 -5.26
N ALA A 168 6.26 17.60 -4.91
CA ALA A 168 7.53 16.93 -4.70
C ALA A 168 7.94 17.15 -3.23
N VAL A 169 8.41 16.10 -2.57
CA VAL A 169 8.76 16.14 -1.15
C VAL A 169 10.07 15.44 -0.88
N THR A 170 10.76 15.86 0.17
CA THR A 170 11.93 15.16 0.71
C THR A 170 11.76 14.96 2.21
N LEU A 171 12.61 14.14 2.81
CA LEU A 171 12.68 14.02 4.26
C LEU A 171 13.66 15.08 4.80
N ALA A 172 13.32 15.74 5.91
CA ALA A 172 14.22 16.70 6.52
C ALA A 172 15.55 16.02 6.89
N GLY A 173 16.66 16.59 6.39
CA GLY A 173 18.01 16.03 6.53
C GLY A 173 18.40 14.97 5.49
N ALA A 174 17.55 14.68 4.50
CA ALA A 174 17.90 13.76 3.42
C ALA A 174 19.06 14.31 2.55
N PRO A 175 19.87 13.42 1.94
CA PRO A 175 20.88 13.81 0.97
C PRO A 175 20.28 14.64 -0.17
N ALA A 176 21.05 15.61 -0.67
CA ALA A 176 20.64 16.42 -1.82
C ALA A 176 20.30 15.51 -3.02
N GLY A 177 19.16 15.77 -3.65
CA GLY A 177 18.66 15.01 -4.80
C GLY A 177 17.75 13.82 -4.44
N LEU A 178 17.58 13.47 -3.16
CA LEU A 178 16.60 12.47 -2.77
C LEU A 178 15.21 13.11 -2.62
N VAL A 179 14.40 13.01 -3.67
CA VAL A 179 13.07 13.61 -3.74
C VAL A 179 12.05 12.56 -4.18
N ALA A 180 10.89 12.55 -3.53
CA ALA A 180 9.77 11.68 -3.85
C ALA A 180 8.62 12.49 -4.50
N PRO A 181 7.99 11.95 -5.55
CA PRO A 181 6.73 12.48 -6.05
C PRO A 181 5.63 12.20 -5.02
N LEU A 182 4.74 13.16 -4.82
CA LEU A 182 3.55 12.99 -4.00
C LEU A 182 2.33 13.38 -4.85
N LEU A 183 1.50 12.38 -5.13
CA LEU A 183 0.21 12.54 -5.80
C LEU A 183 -0.89 12.34 -4.77
N GLU A 184 -1.81 13.28 -4.67
CA GLU A 184 -2.93 13.20 -3.74
C GLU A 184 -4.25 13.37 -4.45
N LEU A 185 -5.16 12.43 -4.20
CA LEU A 185 -6.51 12.52 -4.72
C LEU A 185 -7.29 13.63 -3.99
N VAL A 186 -7.65 14.67 -4.72
CA VAL A 186 -8.33 15.84 -4.17
C VAL A 186 -9.78 15.96 -4.60
N VAL A 187 -10.16 15.35 -5.73
CA VAL A 187 -11.55 15.17 -6.17
C VAL A 187 -11.72 13.78 -6.76
N LYS A 188 -12.83 13.11 -6.44
CA LYS A 188 -13.20 11.79 -6.96
C LYS A 188 -14.74 11.66 -7.10
N PRO A 189 -15.26 10.73 -7.93
CA PRO A 189 -16.71 10.50 -8.04
C PRO A 189 -17.34 9.96 -6.74
N ASN A 190 -18.61 10.29 -6.48
CA ASN A 190 -19.27 10.09 -5.18
C ASN A 190 -19.59 8.63 -4.78
N ASP A 191 -19.29 7.62 -5.60
CA ASP A 191 -19.46 6.19 -5.27
C ASP A 191 -18.29 5.30 -5.77
N TRP A 192 -17.13 5.91 -6.03
CA TRP A 192 -16.01 5.23 -6.70
C TRP A 192 -15.54 3.96 -5.98
N GLU A 193 -15.50 3.96 -4.64
CA GLU A 193 -15.04 2.81 -3.84
C GLU A 193 -15.93 1.58 -4.02
N LYS A 194 -17.23 1.77 -4.25
CA LYS A 194 -18.18 0.69 -4.50
C LYS A 194 -18.12 0.19 -5.94
N LEU A 195 -17.87 1.10 -6.90
CA LEU A 195 -17.81 0.78 -8.33
C LEU A 195 -16.48 0.11 -8.73
N ALA A 196 -15.36 0.48 -8.11
CA ALA A 196 -14.06 -0.15 -8.33
C ALA A 196 -14.08 -1.65 -7.97
N MET A 197 -14.81 -2.01 -6.90
CA MET A 197 -15.03 -3.40 -6.52
C MET A 197 -15.91 -4.17 -7.53
N ALA A 198 -16.81 -3.49 -8.25
CA ALA A 198 -17.73 -4.11 -9.20
C ALA A 198 -17.13 -4.28 -10.61
N ALA A 199 -16.29 -3.34 -11.06
CA ALA A 199 -15.68 -3.36 -12.39
C ALA A 199 -14.68 -4.51 -12.58
N THR A 200 -13.97 -4.90 -11.51
CA THR A 200 -13.08 -6.07 -11.48
C THR A 200 -13.80 -7.37 -11.85
N ALA A 201 -15.13 -7.44 -11.68
CA ALA A 201 -15.92 -8.64 -11.93
C ALA A 201 -16.35 -8.83 -13.40
N ALA A 202 -16.23 -7.81 -14.27
CA ALA A 202 -16.95 -7.78 -15.56
C ALA A 202 -16.15 -8.22 -16.80
N GLY A 203 -14.81 -8.33 -16.74
CA GLY A 203 -14.01 -9.17 -17.66
C GLY A 203 -14.07 -8.93 -19.18
N THR A 204 -14.40 -7.73 -19.67
CA THR A 204 -14.52 -7.45 -21.12
C THR A 204 -13.64 -6.29 -21.58
N ALA A 205 -12.36 -6.54 -21.88
CA ALA A 205 -11.48 -5.61 -22.59
C ALA A 205 -10.40 -6.37 -23.41
N GLU A 206 -9.97 -5.78 -24.53
CA GLU A 206 -8.82 -6.27 -25.33
C GLU A 206 -7.52 -6.19 -24.51
N THR A 207 -6.60 -7.13 -24.70
CA THR A 207 -5.43 -7.28 -23.82
C THR A 207 -4.38 -6.19 -24.06
N THR A 208 -4.00 -5.48 -23.02
CA THR A 208 -2.91 -4.48 -23.04
C THR A 208 -1.50 -5.10 -22.91
N PRO A 209 -0.42 -4.43 -23.35
CA PRO A 209 0.96 -4.92 -23.16
C PRO A 209 1.30 -5.25 -21.71
N THR A 210 0.81 -4.47 -20.75
CA THR A 210 1.01 -4.73 -19.32
C THR A 210 0.20 -5.94 -18.84
N GLN A 211 -1.04 -6.10 -19.31
CA GLN A 211 -1.85 -7.30 -19.06
C GLN A 211 -1.20 -8.56 -19.65
N GLU A 212 -0.53 -8.47 -20.79
CA GLU A 212 0.27 -9.57 -21.35
C GLU A 212 1.45 -9.93 -20.46
N LEU A 213 2.15 -8.93 -19.90
CA LEU A 213 3.22 -9.17 -18.93
C LEU A 213 2.69 -9.92 -17.70
N TYR A 214 1.58 -9.45 -17.12
CA TYR A 214 0.97 -10.14 -15.98
C TYR A 214 0.53 -11.54 -16.33
N ARG A 215 -0.15 -11.73 -17.48
CA ARG A 215 -0.58 -13.07 -17.92
C ARG A 215 0.61 -14.01 -18.11
N HIS A 216 1.71 -13.52 -18.67
CA HIS A 216 2.92 -14.31 -18.86
C HIS A 216 3.57 -14.66 -17.52
N PHE A 217 3.81 -13.67 -16.65
CA PHE A 217 4.35 -13.90 -15.31
C PHE A 217 3.50 -14.90 -14.51
N TRP A 218 2.18 -14.70 -14.51
CA TRP A 218 1.26 -15.58 -13.81
C TRP A 218 1.19 -16.97 -14.45
N SER A 219 1.39 -17.13 -15.76
CA SER A 219 1.43 -18.46 -16.37
C SER A 219 2.58 -19.32 -15.83
N GLU A 220 3.70 -18.71 -15.45
CA GLU A 220 4.81 -19.41 -14.78
C GLU A 220 4.44 -19.78 -13.34
N PHE A 221 3.80 -18.87 -12.61
CA PHE A 221 3.28 -19.13 -11.26
C PHE A 221 2.19 -20.22 -11.23
N GLU A 222 1.32 -20.25 -12.25
CA GLU A 222 0.16 -21.14 -12.37
C GLU A 222 0.55 -22.61 -12.24
N VAL A 223 1.60 -23.03 -12.96
CA VAL A 223 2.09 -24.41 -12.96
C VAL A 223 2.41 -24.87 -11.53
N GLN A 224 3.12 -24.01 -10.80
CA GLN A 224 3.58 -24.27 -9.44
C GLN A 224 2.44 -24.18 -8.42
N ALA A 225 1.50 -23.25 -8.59
CA ALA A 225 0.34 -23.11 -7.73
C ALA A 225 -0.64 -24.28 -7.88
N LYS A 226 -0.88 -24.75 -9.12
CA LYS A 226 -1.71 -25.93 -9.41
C LYS A 226 -1.08 -27.22 -8.86
N ALA A 227 0.22 -27.40 -9.06
CA ALA A 227 0.94 -28.57 -8.52
C ALA A 227 0.86 -28.67 -6.98
N ARG A 228 0.74 -27.53 -6.29
CA ARG A 228 0.55 -27.46 -4.83
C ARG A 228 -0.91 -27.55 -4.37
N GLY A 229 -1.86 -27.60 -5.31
CA GLY A 229 -3.28 -27.61 -5.01
C GLY A 229 -3.82 -26.28 -4.45
N TRP A 230 -3.13 -25.16 -4.69
CA TRP A 230 -3.54 -23.85 -4.15
C TRP A 230 -4.71 -23.23 -4.89
N THR A 231 -4.85 -23.52 -6.18
CA THR A 231 -5.91 -23.02 -7.03
C THR A 231 -6.05 -23.89 -8.27
N ASN A 232 -7.22 -23.87 -8.90
CA ASN A 232 -7.46 -24.40 -10.25
C ASN A 232 -7.68 -23.28 -11.28
N ALA A 233 -7.67 -22.02 -10.84
CA ALA A 233 -7.83 -20.87 -11.72
C ALA A 233 -6.67 -20.79 -12.73
N SER A 234 -6.93 -20.12 -13.85
CA SER A 234 -5.91 -19.79 -14.85
C SER A 234 -5.26 -18.44 -14.52
N ALA A 235 -4.06 -18.22 -15.05
CA ALA A 235 -3.32 -16.98 -14.94
C ALA A 235 -4.18 -15.73 -15.23
N PRO A 236 -4.33 -14.81 -14.26
CA PRO A 236 -5.06 -13.58 -14.49
C PRO A 236 -4.23 -12.61 -15.35
N ALA A 237 -4.85 -11.51 -15.76
CA ALA A 237 -4.18 -10.40 -16.45
C ALA A 237 -3.99 -9.18 -15.53
N THR A 238 -4.31 -9.31 -14.25
CA THR A 238 -4.23 -8.26 -13.22
C THR A 238 -2.90 -8.32 -12.47
N ASN A 239 -2.56 -7.26 -11.73
CA ASN A 239 -1.34 -7.22 -10.91
C ASN A 239 -1.42 -8.05 -9.61
N TRP A 240 -2.55 -8.69 -9.32
CA TRP A 240 -2.71 -9.65 -8.23
C TRP A 240 -3.34 -10.96 -8.71
N TRP A 241 -3.15 -12.00 -7.90
CA TRP A 241 -3.86 -13.26 -8.02
C TRP A 241 -4.38 -13.70 -6.64
N SER A 242 -5.70 -13.79 -6.51
CA SER A 242 -6.39 -14.34 -5.34
C SER A 242 -6.65 -15.84 -5.49
N MET A 243 -6.39 -16.60 -4.42
CA MET A 243 -6.54 -18.05 -4.33
C MET A 243 -7.44 -18.41 -3.13
N PRO A 244 -8.21 -19.51 -3.22
CA PRO A 244 -9.18 -19.87 -2.19
C PRO A 244 -8.49 -20.29 -0.89
N THR A 245 -9.03 -19.81 0.23
CA THR A 245 -8.72 -20.32 1.58
C THR A 245 -9.65 -21.45 2.00
N GLY A 246 -10.84 -21.54 1.38
CA GLY A 246 -11.96 -22.37 1.85
C GLY A 246 -12.92 -21.64 2.80
N VAL A 247 -12.58 -20.42 3.23
CA VAL A 247 -13.41 -19.58 4.11
C VAL A 247 -13.96 -18.40 3.31
N THR A 248 -15.28 -18.23 3.30
CA THR A 248 -15.94 -17.11 2.60
C THR A 248 -15.45 -15.76 3.14
N GLY A 249 -15.03 -14.87 2.24
CA GLY A 249 -14.49 -13.55 2.61
C GLY A 249 -13.02 -13.58 3.03
N ALA A 250 -12.29 -14.68 2.82
CA ALA A 250 -10.84 -14.75 3.04
C ALA A 250 -10.11 -15.34 1.82
N THR A 251 -9.03 -14.71 1.38
CA THR A 251 -8.25 -15.11 0.21
C THR A 251 -6.75 -15.14 0.50
N TRP A 252 -6.06 -16.11 -0.11
CA TRP A 252 -4.61 -16.10 -0.22
C TRP A 252 -4.24 -15.29 -1.45
N GLU A 253 -3.46 -14.23 -1.32
CA GLU A 253 -3.16 -13.36 -2.46
C GLU A 253 -1.66 -13.14 -2.65
N VAL A 254 -1.24 -13.08 -3.90
CA VAL A 254 0.09 -12.62 -4.31
C VAL A 254 -0.07 -11.48 -5.32
N SER A 255 0.79 -10.47 -5.27
CA SER A 255 0.63 -9.28 -6.11
C SER A 255 1.93 -8.52 -6.34
N TYR A 256 1.99 -7.77 -7.44
CA TYR A 256 2.83 -6.58 -7.57
C TYR A 256 2.09 -5.39 -6.95
N ALA A 257 2.75 -4.73 -6.01
CA ALA A 257 2.27 -3.58 -5.26
C ALA A 257 3.19 -2.35 -5.50
N MET A 258 2.81 -1.19 -4.97
CA MET A 258 3.49 0.09 -5.19
C MET A 258 5.02 0.04 -5.05
N TYR A 259 5.53 -0.65 -4.03
CA TYR A 259 6.96 -0.69 -3.71
C TYR A 259 7.62 -2.05 -3.97
N GLY A 260 6.98 -2.95 -4.72
CA GLY A 260 7.53 -4.25 -5.03
C GLY A 260 6.45 -5.33 -5.13
N CYS A 261 6.61 -6.43 -4.39
CA CYS A 261 5.67 -7.53 -4.37
C CYS A 261 5.13 -7.79 -2.96
N ARG A 262 3.99 -8.46 -2.91
CA ARG A 262 3.31 -8.83 -1.67
C ARG A 262 2.78 -10.25 -1.75
N SER A 263 2.86 -10.95 -0.62
CA SER A 263 2.15 -12.20 -0.34
C SER A 263 1.33 -12.01 0.93
N GLN A 264 0.04 -12.33 0.90
CA GLN A 264 -0.87 -12.03 2.00
C GLN A 264 -1.96 -13.08 2.21
N LEU A 265 -2.49 -13.10 3.43
CA LEU A 265 -3.84 -13.53 3.76
C LEU A 265 -4.70 -12.28 3.90
N TYR A 266 -5.76 -12.18 3.08
CA TYR A 266 -6.64 -11.02 3.04
C TYR A 266 -8.04 -11.38 3.52
N PHE A 267 -8.61 -10.55 4.38
CA PHE A 267 -9.98 -10.64 4.88
C PHE A 267 -10.80 -9.51 4.28
N GLY A 268 -11.70 -9.85 3.35
CA GLY A 268 -12.53 -8.91 2.58
C GLY A 268 -14.01 -9.28 2.60
N HIS A 269 -14.51 -9.77 3.73
CA HIS A 269 -15.94 -9.98 3.93
C HIS A 269 -16.70 -8.64 3.86
N PRO A 270 -17.94 -8.57 3.32
CA PRO A 270 -18.70 -7.33 3.27
C PRO A 270 -19.00 -6.71 4.64
N ASP A 271 -19.03 -7.55 5.67
CA ASP A 271 -19.16 -7.17 7.08
C ASP A 271 -17.77 -6.97 7.70
N PRO A 272 -17.41 -5.73 8.10
CA PRO A 272 -16.10 -5.43 8.69
C PRO A 272 -15.87 -6.09 10.05
N ASP A 273 -16.93 -6.35 10.82
CA ASP A 273 -16.79 -6.97 12.15
C ASP A 273 -16.29 -8.41 12.02
N ILE A 274 -16.71 -9.11 10.96
CA ILE A 274 -16.21 -10.45 10.62
C ILE A 274 -14.72 -10.41 10.25
N ASN A 275 -14.29 -9.40 9.49
CA ASN A 275 -12.87 -9.26 9.12
C ASN A 275 -12.02 -8.98 10.35
N SER A 276 -12.46 -8.05 11.21
CA SER A 276 -11.76 -7.71 12.45
C SER A 276 -11.68 -8.89 13.41
N ALA A 277 -12.78 -9.62 13.63
CA ALA A 277 -12.80 -10.79 14.51
C ALA A 277 -11.83 -11.89 14.03
N ARG A 278 -11.79 -12.18 12.72
CA ARG A 278 -10.88 -13.18 12.15
C ARG A 278 -9.43 -12.73 12.24
N TRP A 279 -9.16 -11.46 11.96
CA TRP A 279 -7.82 -10.90 12.08
C TRP A 279 -7.33 -10.92 13.54
N GLN A 280 -8.18 -10.61 14.51
CA GLN A 280 -7.84 -10.65 15.94
C GLN A 280 -7.42 -12.04 16.42
N VAL A 281 -8.10 -13.10 15.93
CA VAL A 281 -7.70 -14.49 16.24
C VAL A 281 -6.26 -14.76 15.81
N LEU A 282 -5.89 -14.38 14.59
CA LEU A 282 -4.51 -14.55 14.12
C LEU A 282 -3.53 -13.59 14.79
N ARG A 283 -3.98 -12.39 15.16
CA ARG A 283 -3.16 -11.42 15.90
C ARG A 283 -2.76 -11.95 17.27
N GLN A 284 -3.66 -12.65 17.96
CA GLN A 284 -3.36 -13.32 19.24
C GLN A 284 -2.30 -14.42 19.08
N GLY A 285 -2.30 -15.13 17.95
CA GLY A 285 -1.30 -16.14 17.59
C GLY A 285 -0.04 -15.61 16.90
N SER A 286 0.13 -14.29 16.75
CA SER A 286 1.16 -13.69 15.88
C SER A 286 2.58 -14.18 16.15
N ALA A 287 2.98 -14.31 17.42
CA ALA A 287 4.32 -14.78 17.78
C ALA A 287 4.60 -16.23 17.33
N GLU A 288 3.59 -17.10 17.33
CA GLU A 288 3.72 -18.48 16.84
C GLU A 288 3.73 -18.51 15.31
N ILE A 289 2.86 -17.71 14.67
CA ILE A 289 2.82 -17.56 13.21
C ILE A 289 4.18 -17.06 12.69
N GLU A 290 4.74 -15.98 13.25
CA GLU A 290 6.01 -15.42 12.81
C GLU A 290 7.18 -16.38 13.04
N LYS A 291 7.14 -17.14 14.15
CA LYS A 291 8.14 -18.19 14.43
C LYS A 291 8.12 -19.29 13.37
N GLU A 292 6.95 -19.80 13.00
CA GLU A 292 6.82 -20.83 11.97
C GLU A 292 7.07 -20.28 10.56
N PHE A 293 6.62 -19.05 10.30
CA PHE A 293 6.87 -18.35 9.05
C PHE A 293 8.37 -18.08 8.84
N GLY A 294 9.12 -17.85 9.92
CA GLY A 294 10.56 -17.66 9.92
C GLY A 294 11.03 -16.24 9.61
N ASP A 295 10.12 -15.25 9.63
CA ASP A 295 10.40 -13.84 9.41
C ASP A 295 9.28 -12.96 10.04
N GLU A 296 9.44 -11.64 10.04
CA GLU A 296 8.42 -10.72 10.53
C GLU A 296 7.24 -10.60 9.55
N LEU A 297 6.02 -10.49 10.08
CA LEU A 297 4.80 -10.30 9.30
C LEU A 297 4.11 -8.99 9.68
N VAL A 298 3.55 -8.32 8.69
CA VAL A 298 2.75 -7.11 8.91
C VAL A 298 1.30 -7.51 9.13
N PHE A 299 0.81 -7.33 10.35
CA PHE A 299 -0.60 -7.45 10.71
C PHE A 299 -1.25 -6.07 10.56
N ASP A 300 -1.97 -5.87 9.46
CA ASP A 300 -2.56 -4.58 9.08
C ASP A 300 -4.09 -4.67 9.21
N ASP A 301 -4.64 -3.97 10.21
CA ASP A 301 -6.07 -3.90 10.49
C ASP A 301 -6.80 -2.88 9.60
N LEU A 302 -6.06 -2.10 8.80
CA LEU A 302 -6.55 -1.10 7.85
C LEU A 302 -7.71 -0.26 8.43
N PRO A 303 -7.49 0.61 9.43
CA PRO A 303 -8.56 1.24 10.20
C PRO A 303 -9.50 2.14 9.37
N ASN A 304 -9.05 2.59 8.20
CA ASN A 304 -9.84 3.38 7.26
C ASN A 304 -10.54 2.52 6.17
N ASN A 305 -10.43 1.20 6.24
CA ASN A 305 -11.02 0.23 5.32
C ASN A 305 -11.84 -0.80 6.09
N LYS A 306 -12.74 -1.51 5.41
CA LYS A 306 -13.55 -2.60 6.00
C LYS A 306 -12.80 -3.93 6.06
N SER A 307 -11.59 -4.00 5.54
CA SER A 307 -10.80 -5.22 5.36
C SER A 307 -9.64 -5.29 6.33
N CYS A 308 -9.07 -6.47 6.54
CA CYS A 308 -7.82 -6.63 7.29
C CYS A 308 -6.89 -7.60 6.55
N ARG A 309 -5.59 -7.61 6.87
CA ARG A 309 -4.64 -8.55 6.25
C ARG A 309 -3.45 -8.89 7.14
N ILE A 310 -2.79 -9.97 6.75
CA ILE A 310 -1.47 -10.36 7.24
C ILE A 310 -0.59 -10.54 6.01
N GLU A 311 0.52 -9.82 5.93
CA GLU A 311 1.32 -9.76 4.71
C GLU A 311 2.84 -9.81 4.96
N ALA A 312 3.54 -10.30 3.94
CA ALA A 312 4.98 -10.14 3.77
C ALA A 312 5.25 -9.35 2.47
N ARG A 313 6.36 -8.62 2.42
CA ARG A 313 6.72 -7.75 1.30
C ARG A 313 8.11 -8.08 0.75
N LEU A 314 8.25 -8.01 -0.57
CA LEU A 314 9.52 -7.96 -1.28
C LEU A 314 9.64 -6.59 -1.92
N LEU A 315 10.58 -5.76 -1.47
CA LEU A 315 10.72 -4.39 -1.96
C LEU A 315 11.56 -4.33 -3.24
N GLY A 316 11.14 -3.51 -4.19
CA GLY A 316 11.89 -3.21 -5.42
C GLY A 316 11.26 -3.71 -6.72
N PRO A 317 11.05 -5.03 -6.92
CA PRO A 317 10.74 -5.58 -8.24
C PRO A 317 9.50 -4.95 -8.90
N LYS A 318 9.61 -4.73 -10.21
CA LYS A 318 8.52 -4.26 -11.07
C LYS A 318 8.22 -5.30 -12.15
N ILE A 319 6.96 -5.35 -12.61
CA ILE A 319 6.54 -6.35 -13.61
C ILE A 319 7.33 -6.24 -14.94
N GLY A 320 7.81 -5.03 -15.28
CA GLY A 320 8.65 -4.80 -16.46
C GLY A 320 10.07 -5.37 -16.38
N GLU A 321 10.58 -5.66 -15.17
CA GLU A 321 11.93 -6.18 -14.92
C GLU A 321 11.96 -7.70 -15.10
N ARG A 322 11.83 -8.17 -16.35
CA ARG A 322 11.72 -9.61 -16.69
C ARG A 322 12.89 -10.45 -16.17
N GLU A 323 14.08 -9.87 -16.11
CA GLU A 323 15.28 -10.49 -15.56
C GLU A 323 15.16 -10.85 -14.06
N ARG A 324 14.26 -10.19 -13.32
CA ARG A 324 14.00 -10.47 -11.91
C ARG A 324 12.83 -11.41 -11.67
N TRP A 325 12.11 -11.81 -12.71
CA TRP A 325 10.96 -12.71 -12.55
C TRP A 325 11.29 -14.02 -11.83
N PRO A 326 12.44 -14.69 -12.05
CA PRO A 326 12.78 -15.90 -11.31
C PRO A 326 12.90 -15.66 -9.79
N GLU A 327 13.47 -14.52 -9.38
CA GLU A 327 13.56 -14.09 -7.98
C GLU A 327 12.16 -13.89 -7.40
N VAL A 328 11.31 -13.13 -8.10
CA VAL A 328 9.95 -12.82 -7.65
C VAL A 328 9.07 -14.07 -7.55
N LEU A 329 9.10 -14.94 -8.56
CA LEU A 329 8.36 -16.20 -8.56
C LEU A 329 8.78 -17.09 -7.39
N SER A 330 10.09 -17.26 -7.20
CA SER A 330 10.63 -18.03 -6.08
C SER A 330 10.17 -17.45 -4.74
N TRP A 331 10.27 -16.13 -4.58
CA TRP A 331 9.85 -15.46 -3.36
C TRP A 331 8.35 -15.60 -3.10
N MET A 332 7.49 -15.38 -4.10
CA MET A 332 6.03 -15.48 -3.95
C MET A 332 5.60 -16.90 -3.58
N LEU A 333 6.19 -17.91 -4.22
CA LEU A 333 5.90 -19.32 -3.93
C LEU A 333 6.39 -19.72 -2.53
N ASP A 334 7.63 -19.40 -2.18
CA ASP A 334 8.18 -19.71 -0.85
C ASP A 334 7.39 -19.01 0.26
N THR A 335 7.17 -17.71 0.10
CA THR A 335 6.48 -16.88 1.10
C THR A 335 5.05 -17.34 1.31
N GLN A 336 4.31 -17.63 0.23
CA GLN A 336 2.93 -18.10 0.37
C GLN A 336 2.87 -19.54 0.94
N GLN A 337 3.86 -20.38 0.66
CA GLN A 337 3.98 -21.71 1.28
C GLN A 337 4.19 -21.59 2.79
N ARG A 338 5.14 -20.76 3.22
CA ARG A 338 5.44 -20.53 4.65
C ARG A 338 4.26 -19.89 5.36
N LEU A 339 3.61 -18.90 4.76
CA LEU A 339 2.46 -18.21 5.38
C LEU A 339 1.29 -19.18 5.59
N ARG A 340 0.98 -20.03 4.60
CA ARG A 340 -0.06 -21.07 4.72
C ARG A 340 0.28 -22.08 5.81
N ALA A 341 1.53 -22.51 5.91
CA ALA A 341 1.99 -23.43 6.97
C ALA A 341 1.88 -22.79 8.36
N ALA A 342 2.37 -21.56 8.51
CA ALA A 342 2.32 -20.80 9.75
C ALA A 342 0.89 -20.59 10.25
N VAL A 343 -0.03 -20.17 9.38
CA VAL A 343 -1.45 -20.01 9.74
C VAL A 343 -2.08 -21.37 10.12
N ALA A 344 -1.67 -22.48 9.50
CA ALA A 344 -2.17 -23.81 9.87
C ALA A 344 -1.78 -24.22 11.30
N THR A 345 -0.63 -23.77 11.83
CA THR A 345 -0.19 -24.11 13.20
C THR A 345 -1.09 -23.54 14.28
N VAL A 346 -1.68 -22.36 14.04
CA VAL A 346 -2.57 -21.67 14.97
C VAL A 346 -4.06 -21.97 14.73
N GLY A 347 -4.37 -23.09 14.09
CA GLY A 347 -5.76 -23.53 13.84
C GLY A 347 -6.32 -23.14 12.47
N GLY A 348 -5.50 -22.61 11.56
CA GLY A 348 -5.88 -22.32 10.19
C GLY A 348 -6.54 -20.93 10.01
N VAL A 349 -7.12 -20.72 8.82
CA VAL A 349 -7.82 -19.46 8.51
C VAL A 349 -9.11 -19.38 9.35
N PRO A 350 -9.28 -18.36 10.22
CA PRO A 350 -10.42 -18.31 11.12
C PRO A 350 -11.75 -18.15 10.35
N ALA A 351 -12.73 -18.95 10.73
CA ALA A 351 -14.08 -18.92 10.14
C ALA A 351 -15.13 -18.24 11.05
N VAL A 352 -14.70 -17.59 12.13
CA VAL A 352 -15.58 -16.89 13.07
C VAL A 352 -16.44 -15.83 12.36
N THR A 353 -17.69 -15.70 12.81
CA THR A 353 -18.71 -14.80 12.22
C THR A 353 -19.30 -13.82 13.24
N ALA A 354 -18.85 -13.84 14.49
CA ALA A 354 -19.27 -12.90 15.53
C ALA A 354 -18.02 -12.41 16.28
N PRO A 355 -17.98 -11.14 16.71
CA PRO A 355 -16.93 -10.67 17.61
C PRO A 355 -16.99 -11.47 18.92
N PRO A 356 -15.85 -11.72 19.58
CA PRO A 356 -15.88 -12.31 20.92
C PRO A 356 -16.69 -11.38 21.82
N THR A 357 -17.76 -11.90 22.42
CA THR A 357 -18.45 -11.21 23.50
C THR A 357 -17.44 -10.97 24.61
N THR A 358 -17.06 -9.72 24.85
CA THR A 358 -16.49 -9.34 26.14
C THR A 358 -17.56 -9.61 27.18
N ASP A 359 -17.43 -10.76 27.84
CA ASP A 359 -18.29 -11.13 28.95
C ASP A 359 -17.92 -10.23 30.13
N ASP A 360 -18.55 -9.06 30.17
CA ASP A 360 -18.53 -8.14 31.29
C ASP A 360 -19.55 -8.64 32.32
N SER A 361 -19.25 -9.79 32.92
CA SER A 361 -20.06 -10.38 33.99
C SER A 361 -19.19 -10.92 35.13
N ASP A 362 -18.55 -10.01 35.86
CA ASP A 362 -18.34 -10.17 37.31
C ASP A 362 -17.79 -8.88 37.96
N ALA A 363 -18.67 -7.89 38.17
CA ALA A 363 -18.41 -6.77 39.07
C ALA A 363 -19.71 -6.10 39.56
N ALA A 364 -20.59 -6.87 40.20
CA ALA A 364 -21.68 -6.31 41.00
C ALA A 364 -22.18 -7.29 42.08
N GLU A 365 -21.35 -7.59 43.07
CA GLU A 365 -21.84 -7.88 44.44
C GLU A 365 -21.07 -6.99 45.42
N VAL A 366 -21.73 -5.93 45.89
CA VAL A 366 -21.52 -5.30 47.21
C VAL A 366 -22.90 -5.05 47.82
#